data_AF-A0A975EGN9-F1
#
_entry.id   AF-A0A975EGN9-F1
#
_cell.length_a   1.000
_cell.length_b   1.000
_cell.length_c   1.000
_cell.angle_alpha   90.00
_cell.angle_beta   90.00
_cell.angle_gamma   90.00
#
_symmetry.space_group_name_H-M   'P 1'
#
loop_
_entity.id
_entity.type
_entity.pdbx_description
1 polymer ?
#
loop_
_entity_poly.entity_id
_entity_poly.type
_entity_poly.pdbx_seq_one_letter_code
_entity_poly.pdbx_strand_id
1 'polypeptide(L)'
;MFPAFLTVLVITSPLTLWLFVIRRYCIRNGMAYTPGANWDTTMWIDWQEARELAALRGDRAMIRWCRLFLAIKLIFAVLGFLALAGRVALM
;
A
#
# COMPACT_ATOMS: atom_id res chain seq x y z
N MET A 1 -21.86 4.87 13.81
CA MET A 1 -20.59 5.64 13.88
C MET A 1 -19.35 4.76 13.79
N PHE A 2 -19.31 3.59 14.44
CA PHE A 2 -18.18 2.64 14.40
C PHE A 2 -17.68 2.19 13.00
N PRO A 3 -18.54 1.90 12.00
CA PRO A 3 -18.05 1.40 10.71
C PRO A 3 -17.30 2.46 9.89
N ALA A 4 -17.75 3.72 9.90
CA ALA A 4 -17.13 4.82 9.13
C ALA A 4 -15.73 5.19 9.63
N PHE A 5 -15.50 5.11 10.95
CA PHE A 5 -14.18 5.37 11.55
C PHE A 5 -13.15 4.32 11.13
N LEU A 6 -13.55 3.04 11.14
CA LEU A 6 -12.73 1.96 10.59
C LEU A 6 -12.43 2.25 9.13
N THR A 7 -13.41 2.58 8.30
CA THR A 7 -13.19 2.86 6.86
C THR A 7 -12.18 3.98 6.61
N VAL A 8 -12.25 5.09 7.35
CA VAL A 8 -11.30 6.20 7.19
C VAL A 8 -9.90 5.78 7.58
N LEU A 9 -9.74 5.17 8.76
CA LEU A 9 -8.45 4.71 9.28
C LEU A 9 -7.80 3.68 8.35
N VAL A 10 -8.64 2.82 7.78
CA VAL A 10 -8.33 1.78 6.80
C VAL A 10 -7.86 2.49 5.51
N ILE A 11 -8.62 3.37 4.86
CA ILE A 11 -8.20 4.06 3.62
C ILE A 11 -6.93 4.92 3.79
N THR A 12 -6.79 5.63 4.91
CA THR A 12 -5.60 6.46 5.15
C THR A 12 -4.35 5.63 5.40
N SER A 13 -4.44 4.45 6.00
CA SER A 13 -3.26 3.69 6.43
C SER A 13 -2.26 3.31 5.31
N PRO A 14 -2.65 2.73 4.16
CA PRO A 14 -1.69 2.44 3.09
C PRO A 14 -1.16 3.72 2.44
N LEU A 15 -1.99 4.75 2.33
CA LEU A 15 -1.62 6.01 1.66
C LEU A 15 -0.62 6.80 2.51
N THR A 16 -0.82 6.84 3.83
CA THR A 16 0.13 7.40 4.80
C THR A 16 1.42 6.58 4.82
N LEU A 17 1.34 5.26 4.84
CA LEU A 17 2.53 4.40 4.82
C LEU A 17 3.35 4.60 3.54
N TRP A 18 2.68 4.69 2.40
CA TRP A 18 3.32 4.99 1.13
C TRP A 18 3.99 6.36 1.13
N LEU A 19 3.27 7.43 1.46
CA LEU A 19 3.80 8.80 1.40
C LEU A 19 5.01 9.01 2.32
N PHE A 20 4.92 8.54 3.57
CA PHE A 20 5.92 8.87 4.59
C PHE A 20 7.07 7.86 4.69
N VAL A 21 6.85 6.60 4.31
CA VAL A 21 7.85 5.53 4.45
C VAL A 21 8.38 5.11 3.08
N ILE A 22 7.53 4.55 2.22
CA ILE A 22 7.96 3.92 0.96
C ILE A 22 8.48 4.97 -0.02
N ARG A 23 7.68 5.98 -0.33
CA ARG A 23 8.04 7.02 -1.29
C ARG A 23 9.27 7.80 -0.85
N ARG A 24 9.36 8.10 0.45
CA ARG A 24 10.55 8.75 1.01
C ARG A 24 11.80 7.88 0.89
N TYR A 25 11.67 6.57 1.05
CA TYR A 25 12.76 5.63 0.83
C TYR A 25 13.18 5.58 -0.64
N CYS A 26 12.24 5.52 -1.60
CA CYS A 26 12.55 5.57 -3.03
C CYS A 26 13.30 6.85 -3.43
N ILE A 27 12.78 8.01 -3.01
CA ILE A 27 13.37 9.33 -3.31
C ILE A 27 14.79 9.44 -2.74
N ARG A 28 15.00 9.01 -1.49
CA ARG A 28 16.34 9.02 -0.84
C ARG A 28 17.37 8.17 -1.58
N ASN A 29 16.91 7.19 -2.34
CA ASN A 29 17.76 6.26 -3.05
C ASN A 29 17.82 6.52 -4.56
N GLY A 30 17.31 7.67 -5.02
CA GLY A 30 17.39 8.08 -6.41
C GLY A 30 16.47 7.31 -7.35
N MET A 31 15.48 6.59 -6.83
CA MET A 31 14.47 5.93 -7.65
C MET A 31 13.50 7.00 -8.19
N ALA A 32 13.26 6.99 -9.49
CA ALA A 32 12.63 8.10 -10.21
C ALA A 32 11.10 8.03 -10.18
N TYR A 33 10.48 9.20 -10.09
CA TYR A 33 9.04 9.38 -10.19
C TYR A 33 8.54 9.01 -11.60
N THR A 34 7.56 8.10 -11.71
CA THR A 34 6.88 7.79 -12.98
C THR A 34 5.90 8.91 -13.35
N PRO A 35 6.20 9.79 -14.34
CA PRO A 35 5.32 10.88 -14.71
C PRO A 35 4.12 10.36 -15.51
N GLY A 36 2.92 10.88 -15.26
CA GLY A 36 1.69 10.49 -15.98
C GLY A 36 0.99 9.24 -15.44
N ALA A 37 1.55 8.56 -14.43
CA ALA A 37 0.87 7.49 -13.71
C ALA A 37 -0.15 8.09 -12.70
N ASN A 38 -1.28 7.39 -12.51
CA ASN A 38 -2.18 7.72 -11.41
C ASN A 38 -1.53 7.34 -10.07
N TRP A 39 -2.02 7.92 -8.97
CA TRP A 39 -1.40 7.77 -7.65
C TRP A 39 -1.32 6.30 -7.17
N ASP A 40 -2.28 5.46 -7.56
CA ASP A 40 -2.28 4.04 -7.17
C ASP A 40 -1.21 3.24 -7.93
N THR A 41 -1.06 3.50 -9.23
CA THR A 41 0.03 2.92 -10.05
C THR A 41 1.40 3.36 -9.54
N THR A 42 1.59 4.66 -9.27
CA THR A 42 2.85 5.16 -8.72
C THR A 42 3.16 4.51 -7.36
N MET A 43 2.15 4.38 -6.50
CA MET A 43 2.32 3.72 -5.21
C MET A 43 2.72 2.26 -5.33
N TRP A 44 2.16 1.54 -6.31
CA TRP A 44 2.52 0.16 -6.58
C TRP A 44 3.98 0.03 -7.07
N ILE A 45 4.39 0.87 -8.01
CA ILE A 45 5.76 0.92 -8.52
C ILE A 45 6.75 1.24 -7.39
N ASP A 46 6.47 2.30 -6.61
CA ASP A 46 7.30 2.69 -5.46
C ASP A 46 7.48 1.52 -4.47
N TRP A 47 6.42 0.75 -4.21
CA TRP A 47 6.49 -0.43 -3.34
C TRP A 47 7.39 -1.54 -3.90
N GLN A 48 7.29 -1.83 -5.21
CA GLN A 48 8.14 -2.83 -5.87
C GLN A 48 9.61 -2.42 -5.82
N GLU A 49 9.91 -1.21 -6.25
CA GLU A 49 11.27 -0.64 -6.25
C GLU A 49 11.87 -0.59 -4.86
N ALA A 50 11.11 -0.13 -3.86
CA ALA A 50 11.58 -0.09 -2.48
C ALA A 50 11.90 -1.49 -1.94
N ARG A 51 11.08 -2.49 -2.27
CA ARG A 51 11.28 -3.87 -1.83
C ARG A 51 12.53 -4.47 -2.47
N GLU A 52 12.71 -4.30 -3.78
CA GLU A 52 13.88 -4.81 -4.50
C GLU A 52 15.16 -4.16 -3.99
N LEU A 53 15.15 -2.83 -3.83
CA LEU A 53 16.28 -2.10 -3.29
C LEU A 53 16.60 -2.50 -1.84
N ALA A 54 15.58 -2.66 -1.00
CA ALA A 54 15.77 -3.13 0.37
C ALA A 54 16.35 -4.54 0.43
N ALA A 55 15.92 -5.44 -0.48
CA ALA A 55 16.48 -6.78 -0.59
C ALA A 55 17.95 -6.74 -1.03
N LEU A 56 18.29 -5.93 -2.03
CA LEU A 56 19.66 -5.74 -2.51
C LEU A 56 20.59 -5.19 -1.43
N ARG A 57 20.10 -4.28 -0.58
CA ARG A 57 20.87 -3.65 0.51
C ARG A 57 20.83 -4.40 1.84
N GLY A 58 20.03 -5.47 1.95
CA GLY A 58 19.80 -6.16 3.21
C GLY A 58 19.06 -5.32 4.26
N ASP A 59 18.31 -4.30 3.87
CA ASP A 59 17.52 -3.46 4.79
C ASP A 59 16.27 -4.21 5.26
N ARG A 60 16.45 -4.96 6.37
CA ARG A 60 15.38 -5.75 7.00
C ARG A 60 14.23 -4.89 7.53
N ALA A 61 14.48 -3.62 7.88
CA ALA A 61 13.43 -2.73 8.37
C ALA A 61 12.52 -2.35 7.21
N MET A 62 13.09 -1.96 6.08
CA MET A 62 12.30 -1.60 4.90
C MET A 62 11.52 -2.80 4.33
N ILE A 63 12.09 -4.00 4.35
CA ILE A 63 11.36 -5.23 3.98
C ILE A 63 10.12 -5.45 4.86
N ARG A 64 10.21 -5.18 6.17
CA ARG A 64 9.05 -5.27 7.07
C ARG A 64 7.98 -4.25 6.70
N TRP A 65 8.37 -3.01 6.38
CA TRP A 65 7.44 -1.99 5.92
C TRP A 65 6.76 -2.36 4.59
N CYS A 66 7.50 -2.89 3.61
CA CYS A 66 6.93 -3.37 2.36
C CYS A 66 5.96 -4.55 2.58
N ARG A 67 6.27 -5.48 3.50
CA ARG A 67 5.36 -6.58 3.85
C ARG A 67 4.09 -6.07 4.54
N LEU A 68 4.21 -5.12 5.46
CA LEU A 68 3.07 -4.50 6.12
C LEU A 68 2.16 -3.81 5.11
N PHE A 69 2.72 -3.04 4.19
CA PHE A 69 1.98 -2.40 3.10
C PHE A 69 1.17 -3.42 2.27
N LEU A 70 1.81 -4.52 1.87
CA LEU A 70 1.16 -5.56 1.09
C LEU A 70 0.06 -6.26 1.89
N ALA A 71 0.32 -6.62 3.15
CA ALA A 71 -0.66 -7.27 4.03
C ALA A 71 -1.90 -6.39 4.20
N ILE A 72 -1.69 -5.09 4.41
CA ILE A 72 -2.75 -4.09 4.48
C ILE A 72 -3.57 -4.12 3.17
N LYS A 73 -2.94 -3.92 1.99
CA LYS A 73 -3.60 -3.98 0.67
C LYS A 73 -4.35 -5.29 0.39
N LEU A 74 -3.85 -6.43 0.84
CA LEU A 74 -4.51 -7.73 0.70
C LEU A 74 -5.76 -7.83 1.59
N ILE A 75 -5.68 -7.38 2.84
CA ILE A 75 -6.85 -7.33 3.73
C ILE A 75 -7.96 -6.47 3.09
N PHE A 76 -7.60 -5.33 2.46
CA PHE A 76 -8.57 -4.52 1.71
C PHE A 76 -9.23 -5.30 0.58
N ALA A 77 -8.44 -5.96 -0.26
CA ALA A 77 -8.95 -6.70 -1.41
C ALA A 77 -9.93 -7.79 -0.96
N VAL A 78 -9.59 -8.52 0.11
CA VAL A 78 -10.45 -9.57 0.68
C VAL A 78 -11.72 -9.00 1.27
N LEU A 79 -11.64 -7.96 2.11
CA LEU A 79 -12.83 -7.34 2.73
C LEU A 79 -13.76 -6.73 1.67
N GLY A 80 -13.19 -6.05 0.66
CA GLY A 80 -13.94 -5.49 -0.46
C GLY A 80 -14.66 -6.57 -1.26
N PHE A 81 -13.97 -7.68 -1.54
CA PHE A 81 -14.56 -8.83 -2.23
C PHE A 81 -15.70 -9.46 -1.42
N LEU A 82 -15.51 -9.72 -0.12
CA LEU A 82 -16.54 -10.28 0.76
C LEU A 82 -17.77 -9.36 0.87
N ALA A 83 -17.55 -8.05 0.97
CA ALA A 83 -18.64 -7.07 1.01
C ALA A 83 -19.44 -7.04 -0.30
N LEU A 84 -18.77 -7.16 -1.45
CA LEU A 84 -19.43 -7.25 -2.75
C LEU A 84 -20.21 -8.56 -2.88
N ALA A 85 -19.60 -9.70 -2.53
CA ALA A 85 -20.22 -11.01 -2.59
C ALA A 85 -21.47 -11.11 -1.70
N GLY A 86 -21.41 -10.56 -0.47
CA GLY A 86 -22.56 -10.51 0.43
C GLY A 86 -23.72 -9.66 -0.09
N ARG A 87 -23.44 -8.58 -0.84
CA ARG A 87 -24.48 -7.78 -1.51
C ARG A 87 -25.13 -8.54 -2.67
N VAL A 88 -24.34 -9.29 -3.43
CA VAL A 88 -24.86 -10.11 -4.55
C VAL A 88 -25.73 -11.27 -4.03
N ALA A 89 -25.43 -11.84 -2.87
CA ALA A 89 -26.20 -12.94 -2.29
C ALA A 89 -27.55 -12.52 -1.65
N LEU A 90 -27.79 -11.22 -1.48
CA LEU A 90 -29.02 -10.66 -0.89
C LEU A 90 -29.95 -10.01 -1.94
N MET A 91 -29.58 -10.05 -3.23
CA MET A 91 -30.39 -9.65 -4.38
C MET A 91 -30.96 -10.89 -5.07
#